data_AF-A0A966YXW9-F1
#
_entry.id   AF-A0A966YXW9-F1
#
_cell.length_a   1.000
_cell.length_b   1.000
_cell.length_c   1.000
_cell.angle_alpha   90.00
_cell.angle_beta   90.00
_cell.angle_gamma   90.00
#
_symmetry.space_group_name_H-M   'P 1'
#
loop_
_entity.id
_entity.type
_entity.pdbx_description
1 polymer ?
#
loop_
_entity_poly.entity_id
_entity_poly.type
_entity_poly.pdbx_seq_one_letter_code
_entity_poly.pdbx_strand_id
1 'polypeptide(L)'
;EFPESPIAQQFHQRGLPVLMDFLPFWVAEFVHRMFFTLLPFFAIAYPIILSLPSYRLRRVQSKLNRIYGELKFFENDLLVSYDPKKLPEYLETLAGMERRALALKVPKRASSDFYTLRSSIDYVRNALNRGDHQILGRESAI
;
A
#
# COMPACT_ATOMS: atom_id res chain seq x y z
N GLU A 1 24.75 -68.89 20.13
CA GLU A 1 24.88 -67.96 18.99
C GLU A 1 23.72 -66.99 19.07
N PHE A 2 23.99 -65.70 19.26
CA PHE A 2 22.94 -64.71 19.52
C PHE A 2 22.31 -64.26 18.19
N PRO A 3 20.97 -64.19 18.09
CA PRO A 3 20.32 -63.75 16.87
C PRO A 3 20.61 -62.26 16.63
N GLU A 4 21.07 -61.94 15.43
CA GLU A 4 21.37 -60.57 15.04
C GLU A 4 20.11 -59.70 15.11
N SER A 5 20.26 -58.52 15.71
CA SER A 5 19.21 -57.53 15.83
C SER A 5 18.69 -57.11 14.44
N PRO A 6 17.36 -57.04 14.21
CA PRO A 6 16.78 -56.63 12.93
C PRO A 6 17.17 -55.20 12.50
N ILE A 7 17.69 -54.40 13.44
CA ILE A 7 18.24 -53.05 13.17
C ILE A 7 19.56 -53.15 12.39
N ALA A 8 20.39 -54.16 12.66
CA ALA A 8 21.67 -54.35 11.98
C ALA A 8 21.49 -54.72 10.49
N GLN A 9 20.44 -55.49 10.17
CA GLN A 9 20.14 -55.87 8.78
C GLN A 9 19.61 -54.69 7.95
N GLN A 10 18.82 -53.78 8.54
CA GLN A 10 18.35 -52.58 7.84
C GLN A 10 19.47 -51.58 7.53
N PHE A 11 20.47 -51.47 8.39
CA PHE A 11 21.64 -50.62 8.16
C PHE A 11 22.56 -51.16 7.05
N HIS A 12 22.61 -52.48 6.87
CA HIS A 12 23.46 -53.11 5.86
C HIS A 12 22.90 -52.98 4.43
N GLN A 13 21.58 -52.96 4.26
CA GLN A 13 20.93 -53.00 2.94
C GLN A 13 20.75 -51.64 2.27
N ARG A 14 20.75 -50.52 3.02
CA ARG A 14 20.44 -49.19 2.46
C ARG A 14 21.66 -48.37 2.03
N GLY A 15 22.87 -48.82 2.35
CA GLY A 15 24.12 -48.07 2.13
C GLY A 15 24.18 -46.80 3.00
N LEU A 16 25.38 -46.35 3.38
CA LEU A 16 25.52 -45.08 4.08
C LEU A 16 25.00 -43.96 3.16
N PRO A 17 23.99 -43.17 3.58
CA PRO A 17 23.54 -42.04 2.77
C PRO A 17 24.70 -41.05 2.66
N VAL A 18 25.01 -40.61 1.44
CA VAL A 18 26.13 -39.70 1.09
C VAL A 18 26.15 -38.38 1.89
N LEU A 19 25.08 -38.06 2.63
CA LEU A 19 24.98 -36.96 3.58
C LEU A 19 25.71 -37.20 4.92
N MET A 20 26.01 -38.46 5.27
CA MET A 20 26.71 -38.82 6.51
C MET A 20 28.21 -38.52 6.47
N ASP A 21 28.80 -38.27 5.30
CA ASP A 21 30.22 -37.94 5.19
C ASP A 21 30.56 -36.49 5.58
N PHE A 22 29.56 -35.60 5.68
CA PHE A 22 29.78 -34.19 6.00
C PHE A 22 28.98 -33.64 7.19
N LEU A 23 27.82 -34.22 7.54
CA LEU A 23 26.99 -33.71 8.63
C LEU A 23 26.68 -34.79 9.70
N PRO A 24 26.93 -34.51 11.00
CA PRO A 24 26.50 -35.40 12.07
C PRO A 24 24.97 -35.57 12.05
N PHE A 25 24.51 -36.76 12.43
CA PHE A 25 23.08 -37.15 12.47
C PHE A 25 22.18 -36.08 13.12
N TRP A 26 22.66 -35.45 14.19
CA TRP A 26 21.91 -34.41 14.90
C TRP A 26 21.59 -33.19 14.04
N VAL A 27 22.49 -32.80 13.13
CA VAL A 27 22.28 -31.65 12.22
C VAL A 27 21.31 -32.02 11.10
N ALA A 28 21.39 -33.24 10.55
CA ALA A 28 20.46 -33.71 9.53
C ALA A 28 19.02 -33.75 10.05
N GLU A 29 18.81 -34.32 11.24
CA GLU A 29 17.49 -34.39 11.87
C GLU A 29 16.99 -33.00 12.30
N PHE A 30 17.87 -32.13 12.79
CA PHE A 30 17.50 -30.76 13.17
C PHE A 30 17.06 -29.93 11.96
N VAL A 31 17.82 -29.96 10.86
CA VAL A 31 17.46 -29.24 9.62
C VAL A 31 16.18 -29.79 9.02
N HIS A 32 15.99 -31.12 9.02
CA HIS A 32 14.77 -31.74 8.53
C HIS A 32 13.54 -31.25 9.32
N ARG A 33 13.57 -31.34 10.66
CA ARG A 33 12.48 -30.83 11.50
C ARG A 33 12.26 -29.33 11.35
N MET A 34 13.35 -28.55 11.28
CA MET A 34 13.29 -27.10 11.13
C MET A 34 12.66 -26.67 9.80
N PHE A 35 12.98 -27.33 8.69
CA PHE A 35 12.33 -27.06 7.41
C PHE A 35 10.84 -27.38 7.46
N PHE A 36 10.43 -28.55 7.94
CA PHE A 36 9.01 -28.92 8.01
C PHE A 36 8.19 -27.99 8.92
N THR A 37 8.78 -27.46 9.99
CA THR A 37 8.11 -26.48 10.88
C THR A 37 8.14 -25.05 10.34
N LEU A 38 9.26 -24.58 9.77
CA LEU A 38 9.39 -23.21 9.29
C LEU A 38 8.79 -22.99 7.90
N LEU A 39 8.74 -24.01 7.03
CA LEU A 39 8.16 -23.91 5.69
C LEU A 39 6.72 -23.34 5.70
N PRO A 40 5.76 -23.86 6.49
CA PRO A 40 4.42 -23.26 6.58
C PRO A 40 4.45 -21.85 7.18
N PHE A 41 5.37 -21.58 8.12
CA PHE A 41 5.53 -20.24 8.69
C PHE A 41 5.98 -19.23 7.64
N PHE A 42 6.97 -19.57 6.82
CA PHE A 42 7.42 -18.72 5.71
C PHE A 42 6.38 -18.60 4.61
N ALA A 43 5.59 -19.64 4.33
CA ALA A 43 4.49 -19.56 3.37
C ALA A 43 3.47 -18.48 3.76
N ILE A 44 3.24 -18.25 5.06
CA ILE A 44 2.38 -17.18 5.58
C ILE A 44 3.13 -15.85 5.76
N ALA A 45 4.39 -15.88 6.22
CA ALA A 45 5.19 -14.68 6.42
C ALA A 45 5.54 -13.98 5.10
N TYR A 46 5.75 -14.75 4.03
CA TYR A 46 6.10 -14.25 2.70
C TYR A 46 5.09 -13.22 2.16
N PRO A 47 3.77 -13.50 2.08
CA PRO A 47 2.80 -12.51 1.63
C PRO A 47 2.70 -11.30 2.58
N ILE A 48 2.91 -11.49 3.89
CA ILE A 48 2.91 -10.40 4.87
C ILE A 48 4.07 -9.44 4.58
N ILE A 49 5.28 -9.94 4.35
CA ILE A 49 6.45 -9.12 4.02
C ILE A 49 6.25 -8.41 2.68
N LEU A 50 5.70 -9.09 1.67
CA LEU A 50 5.37 -8.50 0.37
C LEU A 50 4.28 -7.40 0.45
N SER A 51 3.42 -7.43 1.48
CA SER A 51 2.35 -6.43 1.65
C SER A 51 2.84 -5.08 2.21
N LEU A 52 4.04 -5.02 2.80
CA LEU A 52 4.66 -3.81 3.35
C LEU A 52 4.82 -2.65 2.34
N PRO A 53 5.36 -2.85 1.12
CA PRO A 53 5.42 -1.79 0.11
C PRO A 53 4.03 -1.26 -0.27
N SER A 54 3.02 -2.13 -0.31
CA SER A 54 1.63 -1.75 -0.59
C SER A 54 1.03 -0.88 0.52
N TYR A 55 1.41 -1.11 1.77
CA TYR A 55 0.96 -0.29 2.91
C TYR A 55 1.43 1.17 2.79
N ARG A 56 2.68 1.41 2.35
CA ARG A 56 3.20 2.76 2.17
C ARG A 56 2.42 3.55 1.11
N LEU A 57 2.05 2.90 0.00
CA LEU A 57 1.25 3.51 -1.06
C LEU A 57 -0.16 3.84 -0.58
N ARG A 58 -0.80 2.91 0.15
CA ARG A 58 -2.15 3.11 0.71
C ARG A 58 -2.23 4.32 1.63
N ARG A 59 -1.21 4.55 2.47
CA ARG A 59 -1.19 5.71 3.38
C ARG A 59 -1.17 7.05 2.63
N VAL A 60 -0.45 7.13 1.50
CA VAL A 60 -0.43 8.35 0.68
C VAL A 60 -1.76 8.54 -0.05
N GLN A 61 -2.31 7.47 -0.63
CA GLN A 61 -3.61 7.50 -1.30
C GLN A 61 -4.74 7.92 -0.36
N SER A 62 -4.79 7.39 0.88
CA SER A 62 -5.81 7.79 1.86
C SER A 62 -5.72 9.28 2.23
N LYS A 63 -4.51 9.84 2.31
CA LYS A 63 -4.34 11.28 2.57
C LYS A 63 -4.77 12.12 1.37
N LEU A 64 -4.44 11.69 0.16
CA LEU A 64 -4.85 12.38 -1.07
C LEU A 64 -6.37 12.37 -1.23
N ASN A 65 -7.02 11.22 -1.00
CA ASN A 65 -8.48 11.11 -1.01
C ASN A 65 -9.16 12.00 0.03
N ARG A 66 -8.51 12.24 1.19
CA ARG A 66 -9.06 13.16 2.19
C ARG A 66 -9.05 14.61 1.70
N ILE A 67 -7.97 15.04 1.04
CA ILE A 67 -7.90 16.38 0.43
C ILE A 67 -8.91 16.48 -0.71
N TYR A 68 -9.09 15.43 -1.50
CA TYR A 68 -10.12 15.38 -2.55
C TYR A 68 -11.54 15.52 -1.96
N GLY A 69 -11.81 14.86 -0.83
CA GLY A 69 -13.04 15.02 -0.09
C GLY A 69 -13.25 16.45 0.38
N GLU A 70 -12.23 17.06 0.99
CA GLU A 70 -12.28 18.47 1.42
C GLU A 70 -12.56 19.43 0.25
N LEU A 71 -11.95 19.20 -0.91
CA LEU A 71 -12.23 19.97 -2.13
C LEU A 71 -13.69 19.82 -2.57
N LYS A 72 -14.23 18.60 -2.58
CA LYS A 72 -15.61 18.34 -2.99
C LYS A 72 -16.62 18.94 -2.01
N PHE A 73 -16.33 18.92 -0.71
CA PHE A 73 -17.14 19.61 0.29
C PHE A 73 -17.14 21.13 0.06
N PHE A 74 -15.97 21.69 -0.22
CA PHE A 74 -15.82 23.12 -0.51
C PHE A 74 -16.55 23.52 -1.80
N GLU A 75 -16.47 22.71 -2.85
CA GLU A 75 -17.20 22.90 -4.09
C GLU A 75 -18.72 22.94 -3.86
N ASN A 76 -19.24 21.99 -3.06
CA ASN A 76 -20.65 21.95 -2.72
C ASN A 76 -21.09 23.15 -1.86
N ASP A 77 -20.24 23.60 -0.94
CA ASP A 77 -20.49 24.80 -0.14
C ASP A 77 -20.58 26.06 -1.03
N LEU A 78 -19.69 26.17 -2.02
CA LEU A 78 -19.73 27.24 -3.02
C LEU A 78 -20.99 27.20 -3.90
N LEU A 79 -21.61 26.03 -4.11
CA LEU A 79 -22.87 25.96 -4.84
C LEU A 79 -24.06 26.52 -4.03
N VAL A 80 -24.02 26.38 -2.71
CA VAL A 80 -25.13 26.74 -1.82
C VAL A 80 -24.99 28.14 -1.23
N SER A 81 -23.77 28.59 -0.95
CA SER A 81 -23.49 29.81 -0.17
C SER A 81 -22.34 30.64 -0.75
N TYR A 82 -22.33 30.84 -2.07
CA TYR A 82 -21.35 31.69 -2.74
C TYR A 82 -21.51 33.17 -2.35
N ASP A 83 -20.46 33.76 -1.77
CA ASP A 83 -20.35 35.21 -1.59
C ASP A 83 -19.17 35.76 -2.43
N PRO A 84 -19.42 36.62 -3.43
CA PRO A 84 -18.35 37.22 -4.24
C PRO A 84 -17.38 38.08 -3.43
N LYS A 85 -17.76 38.58 -2.25
CA LYS A 85 -16.86 39.36 -1.38
C LYS A 85 -15.80 38.49 -0.70
N LYS A 86 -16.04 37.18 -0.58
CA LYS A 86 -15.14 36.19 0.03
C LYS A 86 -14.28 35.45 -1.01
N LEU A 87 -14.34 35.86 -2.28
CA LEU A 87 -13.48 35.34 -3.33
C LEU A 87 -11.99 35.19 -2.94
N PRO A 88 -11.32 36.20 -2.31
CA PRO A 88 -9.92 36.03 -1.92
C PRO A 88 -9.71 34.93 -0.87
N GLU A 89 -10.65 34.77 0.07
CA GLU A 89 -10.60 33.74 1.11
C GLU A 89 -10.77 32.33 0.52
N TYR A 90 -11.66 32.19 -0.47
CA TYR A 90 -11.86 30.94 -1.20
C TYR A 90 -10.61 30.52 -1.98
N LEU A 91 -9.96 31.48 -2.66
CA LEU A 91 -8.73 31.23 -3.40
C LEU A 91 -7.56 30.86 -2.47
N GLU A 92 -7.46 31.50 -1.31
CA GLU A 92 -6.46 31.16 -0.30
C GLU A 92 -6.69 29.75 0.26
N THR A 93 -7.94 29.38 0.53
CA THR A 93 -8.31 28.04 1.01
C THR A 93 -7.90 26.97 -0.02
N LEU A 94 -8.21 27.18 -1.30
CA LEU A 94 -7.79 26.29 -2.40
C LEU A 94 -6.26 26.18 -2.50
N ALA A 95 -5.54 27.31 -2.39
CA ALA A 95 -4.08 27.30 -2.39
C ALA A 95 -3.50 26.54 -1.18
N GLY A 96 -4.15 26.62 -0.02
CA GLY A 96 -3.82 25.84 1.18
C GLY A 96 -4.00 24.33 0.98
N MET A 97 -5.09 23.91 0.32
CA MET A 97 -5.30 22.50 -0.05
C MET A 97 -4.23 22.00 -1.03
N GLU A 98 -3.91 22.81 -2.05
CA GLU A 98 -2.87 22.51 -3.04
C GLU A 98 -1.50 22.34 -2.38
N ARG A 99 -1.10 23.26 -1.49
CA ARG A 99 0.16 23.17 -0.73
C ARG A 99 0.21 21.92 0.15
N ARG A 100 -0.89 21.55 0.82
CA ARG A 100 -0.97 20.31 1.60
C ARG A 100 -0.84 19.07 0.72
N ALA A 101 -1.43 19.09 -0.48
CA ALA A 101 -1.29 18.01 -1.45
C ALA A 101 0.16 17.88 -1.96
N LEU A 102 0.82 19.00 -2.28
CA LEU A 102 2.23 19.05 -2.72
C LEU A 102 3.21 18.59 -1.63
N ALA A 103 2.90 18.85 -0.35
CA ALA A 103 3.73 18.42 0.77
C ALA A 103 3.71 16.89 0.99
N LEU A 104 2.70 16.19 0.48
CA LEU A 104 2.69 14.73 0.46
C LEU A 104 3.70 14.28 -0.59
N LYS A 105 4.79 13.61 -0.19
CA LYS A 105 5.69 12.94 -1.16
C LYS A 105 4.90 11.89 -1.95
N VAL A 106 4.39 12.27 -3.12
CA VAL A 106 3.58 11.41 -3.97
C VAL A 106 4.49 10.41 -4.68
N PRO A 107 4.37 9.10 -4.42
CA PRO A 107 5.09 8.08 -5.18
C PRO A 107 4.56 8.05 -6.63
N LYS A 108 5.41 7.69 -7.59
CA LYS A 108 5.09 7.67 -9.04
C LYS A 108 3.75 6.99 -9.39
N ARG A 109 3.32 5.98 -8.64
CA ARG A 109 2.03 5.27 -8.82
C ARG A 109 0.80 6.11 -8.46
N ALA A 110 0.93 7.09 -7.56
CA ALA A 110 -0.16 7.99 -7.14
C ALA A 110 -0.08 9.37 -7.82
N SER A 111 0.84 9.56 -8.78
CA SER A 111 0.98 10.81 -9.52
C SER A 111 -0.26 11.11 -10.36
N SER A 112 -0.92 10.10 -10.93
CA SER A 112 -2.17 10.28 -11.69
C SER A 112 -3.24 10.95 -10.84
N ASP A 113 -3.51 10.39 -9.66
CA ASP A 113 -4.52 10.91 -8.72
C ASP A 113 -4.20 12.36 -8.30
N PHE A 114 -2.90 12.67 -8.12
CA PHE A 114 -2.44 14.01 -7.79
C PHE A 114 -2.69 15.00 -8.94
N TYR A 115 -2.42 14.61 -10.19
CA TYR A 115 -2.69 15.46 -11.35
C TYR A 115 -4.18 15.71 -11.54
N THR A 116 -5.03 14.70 -11.29
CA THR A 116 -6.48 14.88 -11.30
C THR A 116 -6.90 15.91 -10.25
N LEU A 117 -6.44 15.78 -9.00
CA LEU A 117 -6.73 16.76 -7.94
C LEU A 117 -6.27 18.18 -8.32
N ARG A 118 -5.05 18.31 -8.85
CA ARG A 118 -4.49 19.58 -9.33
C ARG A 118 -5.40 20.21 -10.39
N SER A 119 -5.81 19.42 -11.37
CA SER A 119 -6.69 19.86 -12.45
C SER A 119 -8.04 20.33 -11.92
N SER A 120 -8.65 19.60 -10.98
CA SER A 120 -9.92 20.00 -10.36
C SER A 120 -9.77 21.30 -9.55
N ILE A 121 -8.68 21.48 -8.80
CA ILE A 121 -8.40 22.75 -8.10
C ILE A 121 -8.27 23.91 -9.08
N ASP A 122 -7.54 23.73 -10.18
CA ASP A 122 -7.36 24.77 -11.18
C ASP A 122 -8.67 25.08 -11.94
N TYR A 123 -9.52 24.07 -12.15
CA TYR A 123 -10.87 24.25 -12.69
C TYR A 123 -11.73 25.12 -11.76
N VAL A 124 -11.81 24.76 -10.46
CA VAL A 124 -12.59 25.52 -9.47
C VAL A 124 -12.07 26.96 -9.34
N ARG A 125 -10.74 27.14 -9.30
CA ARG A 125 -10.08 28.45 -9.28
C ARG A 125 -10.47 29.31 -10.48
N ASN A 126 -10.47 28.72 -11.68
CA ASN A 126 -10.86 29.43 -12.90
C ASN A 126 -12.35 29.76 -12.94
N ALA A 127 -13.21 28.85 -12.46
CA ALA A 127 -14.66 29.08 -12.33
C ALA A 127 -14.96 30.26 -11.39
N LEU A 128 -14.31 30.29 -10.23
CA LEU A 128 -14.43 31.38 -9.25
C LEU A 128 -13.96 32.72 -9.81
N ASN A 129 -12.83 32.74 -10.52
CA ASN A 129 -12.33 33.96 -11.17
C ASN A 129 -13.25 34.50 -12.27
N ARG A 130 -14.01 33.61 -12.93
CA ARG A 130 -15.02 33.97 -13.93
C ARG A 130 -16.37 34.37 -13.31
N GLY A 131 -16.58 34.07 -12.02
CA GLY A 131 -17.86 34.25 -11.33
C GLY A 131 -18.88 33.13 -11.60
N ASP A 132 -18.49 32.10 -12.35
CA ASP A 132 -19.36 31.03 -12.85
C ASP A 132 -19.50 29.88 -11.84
N HIS A 133 -19.78 30.16 -10.57
CA HIS A 133 -19.88 29.14 -9.51
C HIS A 133 -20.91 28.01 -9.81
N GLN A 134 -21.90 28.25 -10.69
CA GLN A 134 -22.88 27.24 -11.11
C GLN A 134 -22.27 26.08 -11.93
N ILE A 135 -21.09 26.25 -12.54
CA ILE A 135 -20.45 25.19 -13.37
C ILE A 135 -19.76 24.12 -12.52
N LEU A 136 -19.57 24.38 -11.23
CA LEU A 136 -18.95 23.47 -10.27
C LEU A 136 -19.82 22.21 -10.05
N GLY A 137 -21.15 22.34 -10.05
CA GLY A 137 -22.05 21.21 -9.86
C GLY A 137 -22.06 20.18 -11.01
N ARG A 138 -21.52 20.53 -12.19
CA ARG A 138 -21.59 19.68 -13.38
C ARG A 138 -20.50 18.59 -13.42
N GLU A 139 -19.32 18.83 -12.83
CA GLU A 139 -18.21 17.86 -12.84
C GLU A 139 -18.38 16.77 -11.77
N SER A 140 -19.03 17.08 -10.65
CA SER A 140 -19.27 16.13 -9.56
C SER A 140 -20.32 15.04 -9.86
N ALA A 141 -21.04 15.15 -10.98
CA ALA A 141 -22.10 14.25 -11.44
C ALA A 141 -21.64 13.24 -12.51
N ILE A 142 -20.39 13.33 -12.97
CA ILE A 142 -19.75 12.38 -13.91
C ILE A 142 -18.81 11.46 -13.12
#